data_AF-A0A2H1EG47-F1
#
_entry.id   AF-A0A2H1EG47-F1
#
_cell.length_a   1.000
_cell.length_b   1.000
_cell.length_c   1.000
_cell.angle_alpha   90.00
_cell.angle_beta   90.00
_cell.angle_gamma   90.00
#
_symmetry.space_group_name_H-M   'P 1'
#
loop_
_entity.id
_entity.type
_entity.pdbx_description
1 polymer ?
#
loop_
_entity_poly.entity_id
_entity_poly.type
_entity_poly.pdbx_seq_one_letter_code
_entity_poly.pdbx_strand_id
1 'polypeptide(L)'
;MALSESHRQLFIDECSRLTVLVCECLSALEKDPSDADTIEKMVNAADVIRGGARFLQDKNMEQSAQLLIELFKGAQDVRERQEGFNVVSNLFGRLTPLSTLN
;
A
#
# COMPACT_ATOMS: atom_id res chain seq x y z
N MET A 1 18.38 25.36 -3.63
CA MET A 1 18.20 23.90 -3.43
C MET A 1 17.43 23.52 -2.15
N ALA A 2 16.98 24.46 -1.30
CA ALA A 2 16.18 24.12 -0.11
C ALA A 2 14.72 23.68 -0.41
N LEU A 3 14.13 24.22 -1.48
CA LEU A 3 12.73 23.93 -1.85
C LEU A 3 12.52 22.47 -2.28
N SER A 4 13.54 21.80 -2.83
CA SER A 4 13.44 20.39 -3.22
C SER A 4 13.47 19.46 -2.01
N GLU A 5 14.19 19.84 -0.95
CA GLU A 5 14.35 19.02 0.25
C GLU A 5 13.08 19.07 1.14
N SER A 6 12.45 20.24 1.27
CA SER A 6 11.16 20.37 1.95
C SER A 6 10.04 19.61 1.24
N HIS A 7 9.98 19.67 -0.09
CA HIS A 7 9.00 18.87 -0.85
C HIS A 7 9.28 17.37 -0.74
N ARG A 8 10.55 16.96 -0.75
CA ARG A 8 10.95 15.57 -0.53
C ARG A 8 10.45 15.06 0.81
N GLN A 9 10.63 15.84 1.88
CA GLN A 9 10.17 15.45 3.21
C GLN A 9 8.64 15.34 3.27
N LEU A 10 7.91 16.28 2.66
CA LEU A 10 6.44 16.20 2.58
C LEU A 10 5.98 14.92 1.86
N PHE A 11 6.64 14.52 0.77
CA PHE A 11 6.33 13.26 0.10
C PHE A 11 6.63 12.04 0.96
N ILE A 12 7.73 12.05 1.73
CA ILE A 12 8.07 10.97 2.65
C ILE A 12 7.01 10.84 3.75
N ASP A 13 6.60 11.97 4.34
CA ASP A 13 5.59 11.99 5.40
C ASP A 13 4.23 11.51 4.88
N GLU A 14 3.83 11.96 3.68
CA GLU A 14 2.59 11.53 3.05
C GLU A 14 2.63 10.05 2.66
N CYS A 15 3.73 9.57 2.07
CA CYS A 15 3.90 8.15 1.78
C CYS A 15 3.79 7.31 3.06
N SER A 16 4.39 7.76 4.17
CA SER A 16 4.31 7.07 5.46
C SER A 16 2.87 6.99 5.97
N ARG A 17 2.13 8.10 5.91
CA ARG A 17 0.71 8.16 6.30
C ARG A 17 -0.15 7.25 5.44
N LEU A 18 0.08 7.22 4.12
CA LEU A 18 -0.65 6.38 3.20
C LEU A 18 -0.31 4.91 3.36
N THR A 19 0.94 4.56 3.71
CA THR A 19 1.30 3.17 4.05
C THR A 19 0.53 2.67 5.27
N VAL A 20 0.40 3.50 6.32
CA VAL A 20 -0.45 3.15 7.48
C VAL A 20 -1.90 2.93 7.04
N LEU A 21 -2.46 3.82 6.22
CA LEU A 21 -3.82 3.66 5.70
C LEU A 21 -3.98 2.36 4.89
N VAL A 22 -3.01 2.00 4.05
CA VAL A 22 -3.03 0.74 3.31
C VAL A 22 -3.06 -0.45 4.27
N CYS A 23 -2.25 -0.45 5.32
CA CYS A 23 -2.27 -1.50 6.34
C CYS A 23 -3.62 -1.58 7.07
N GLU A 24 -4.23 -0.45 7.43
CA GLU A 24 -5.55 -0.42 8.05
C GLU A 24 -6.63 -1.00 7.14
N CYS A 25 -6.62 -0.63 5.85
CA CYS A 25 -7.52 -1.19 4.85
C CYS A 25 -7.32 -2.69 4.69
N LEU A 26 -6.07 -3.16 4.63
CA LEU A 26 -5.75 -4.59 4.60
C LEU A 26 -6.36 -5.33 5.81
N SER A 27 -6.15 -4.83 7.03
CA SER A 27 -6.76 -5.42 8.24
C SER A 27 -8.29 -5.37 8.26
N ALA A 28 -8.92 -4.39 7.61
CA ALA A 28 -10.37 -4.35 7.45
C ALA A 28 -10.84 -5.40 6.44
N LEU A 29 -10.12 -5.57 5.32
CA LEU A 29 -10.42 -6.56 4.28
C LEU A 29 -10.18 -8.00 4.74
N GLU A 30 -9.34 -8.24 5.75
CA GLU A 30 -9.27 -9.56 6.41
C GLU A 30 -10.63 -10.00 6.97
N LYS A 31 -11.43 -9.04 7.44
CA LYS A 31 -12.75 -9.29 8.05
C LYS A 31 -13.87 -9.31 7.01
N ASP A 32 -13.78 -8.43 6.03
CA ASP A 32 -14.69 -8.39 4.88
C ASP A 32 -13.91 -8.14 3.58
N PRO A 33 -13.48 -9.20 2.88
CA PRO A 33 -12.70 -9.06 1.65
C PRO A 33 -13.54 -8.55 0.46
N SER A 34 -14.86 -8.40 0.64
CA SER A 34 -15.78 -7.94 -0.41
C SER A 34 -16.07 -6.44 -0.33
N ASP A 35 -15.65 -5.75 0.74
CA ASP A 35 -15.89 -4.32 0.97
C ASP A 35 -15.26 -3.47 -0.14
N ALA A 36 -16.10 -3.04 -1.08
CA ALA A 36 -15.69 -2.27 -2.24
C ALA A 36 -15.15 -0.88 -1.88
N ASP A 37 -15.69 -0.24 -0.84
CA ASP A 37 -15.28 1.10 -0.43
C ASP A 37 -13.87 1.04 0.19
N THR A 38 -13.61 0.02 1.01
CA THR A 38 -12.28 -0.20 1.61
C THR A 38 -11.25 -0.54 0.53
N ILE A 39 -11.62 -1.33 -0.48
CA ILE A 39 -10.74 -1.63 -1.63
C ILE A 39 -10.43 -0.38 -2.43
N GLU A 40 -11.44 0.41 -2.79
CA GLU A 40 -11.23 1.65 -3.54
C GLU A 40 -10.33 2.62 -2.78
N LYS A 41 -10.57 2.79 -1.47
CA LYS A 41 -9.74 3.63 -0.60
C LYS A 41 -8.27 3.18 -0.60
N MET A 42 -8.03 1.87 -0.49
CA MET A 42 -6.68 1.30 -0.50
C MET A 42 -5.99 1.47 -1.85
N VAL A 43 -6.68 1.18 -2.96
CA VAL A 43 -6.15 1.33 -4.32
C VAL A 43 -5.77 2.78 -4.59
N ASN A 44 -6.61 3.73 -4.18
CA ASN A 44 -6.32 5.15 -4.32
C ASN A 44 -5.09 5.57 -3.50
N ALA A 45 -4.96 5.09 -2.25
CA ALA A 45 -3.79 5.34 -1.43
C ALA A 45 -2.50 4.79 -2.08
N ALA A 46 -2.54 3.58 -2.63
CA ALA A 46 -1.42 2.98 -3.33
C ALA A 46 -1.05 3.74 -4.61
N ASP A 47 -2.02 4.27 -5.37
CA ASP A 47 -1.73 5.06 -6.57
C ASP A 47 -1.02 6.38 -6.25
N VAL A 48 -1.40 7.03 -5.14
CA VAL A 48 -0.70 8.23 -4.64
C VAL A 48 0.72 7.88 -4.18
N ILE A 49 0.91 6.77 -3.44
CA ILE A 49 2.26 6.28 -3.07
C ILE A 49 3.12 6.03 -4.31
N ARG A 50 2.56 5.39 -5.35
CA ARG A 50 3.28 5.11 -6.61
C ARG A 50 3.78 6.41 -7.25
N GLY A 51 2.94 7.45 -7.30
CA GLY A 51 3.33 8.77 -7.78
C GLY A 51 4.44 9.41 -6.95
N GLY A 52 4.33 9.37 -5.62
CA GLY A 52 5.34 9.87 -4.69
C GLY A 52 6.67 9.14 -4.82
N ALA A 53 6.64 7.81 -4.91
CA ALA A 53 7.82 6.96 -5.10
C ALA A 53 8.56 7.29 -6.40
N ARG A 54 7.83 7.49 -7.51
CA ARG A 54 8.41 7.91 -8.79
C ARG A 54 9.08 9.28 -8.70
N PHE A 55 8.49 10.23 -7.98
CA PHE A 55 9.10 11.54 -7.71
C PHE A 55 10.39 11.42 -6.87
N LEU A 56 10.37 10.54 -5.86
CA LEU A 56 11.52 10.25 -5.00
C LEU A 56 12.60 9.37 -5.66
N GLN A 57 12.32 8.85 -6.86
CA GLN A 57 13.12 7.85 -7.58
C GLN A 57 13.28 6.51 -6.81
N ASP A 58 12.33 6.19 -5.94
CA ASP A 58 12.28 4.93 -5.21
C ASP A 58 11.54 3.86 -6.05
N LYS A 59 12.31 3.10 -6.83
CA LYS A 59 11.78 2.06 -7.71
C LYS A 59 11.13 0.91 -6.96
N ASN A 60 11.60 0.59 -5.75
CA ASN A 60 11.08 -0.54 -4.99
C ASN A 60 9.68 -0.21 -4.45
N MET A 61 9.51 1.00 -3.93
CA MET A 61 8.23 1.48 -3.44
C MET A 61 7.23 1.67 -4.59
N GLU A 62 7.68 2.17 -5.74
CA GLU A 62 6.87 2.28 -6.96
C GLU A 62 6.33 0.91 -7.41
N GLN A 63 7.21 -0.10 -7.48
CA GLN A 63 6.82 -1.48 -7.86
C GLN A 63 5.87 -2.12 -6.84
N SER A 64 6.13 -1.92 -5.54
CA SER A 64 5.29 -2.48 -4.48
C SER A 64 3.88 -1.89 -4.51
N ALA A 65 3.77 -0.58 -4.70
CA ALA A 65 2.49 0.09 -4.85
C ALA A 65 1.75 -0.34 -6.13
N GLN A 66 2.47 -0.49 -7.25
CA GLN A 66 1.91 -0.99 -8.50
C GLN A 66 1.32 -2.40 -8.34
N LEU A 67 2.06 -3.31 -7.70
CA LEU A 67 1.59 -4.67 -7.45
C LEU A 67 0.30 -4.67 -6.62
N LEU A 68 0.23 -3.84 -5.58
CA LEU A 68 -0.99 -3.71 -4.78
C LEU A 68 -2.17 -3.24 -5.62
N ILE A 69 -1.97 -2.23 -6.48
CA ILE A 69 -3.03 -1.75 -7.38
C ILE A 69 -3.51 -2.87 -8.31
N GLU A 70 -2.61 -3.63 -8.91
CA GLU A 70 -2.96 -4.71 -9.84
C GLU A 70 -3.77 -5.82 -9.18
N LEU A 71 -3.39 -6.22 -7.96
CA LEU A 71 -4.08 -7.26 -7.20
C LEU A 71 -5.52 -6.87 -6.84
N PHE A 72 -5.80 -5.59 -6.64
CA PHE A 72 -7.10 -5.12 -6.16
C PHE A 72 -7.97 -4.41 -7.23
N LYS A 73 -7.39 -3.86 -8.31
CA LYS A 73 -8.16 -3.31 -9.45
C LYS A 73 -8.78 -4.40 -10.35
N GLY A 74 -8.21 -5.61 -10.34
CA GLY A 74 -8.64 -6.70 -11.22
C GLY A 74 -9.59 -7.73 -10.59
N ALA A 75 -9.68 -7.78 -9.26
CA ALA A 75 -10.31 -8.90 -8.57
C ALA A 75 -11.84 -8.82 -8.60
N GLN A 76 -12.44 -9.69 -9.43
CA GLN A 76 -13.88 -9.78 -9.67
C GLN A 76 -14.60 -10.68 -8.65
N ASP A 77 -13.87 -11.57 -7.96
CA ASP A 77 -14.37 -12.49 -6.93
C ASP A 77 -13.53 -12.36 -5.65
N VAL A 78 -14.19 -12.50 -4.50
CA VAL A 78 -13.64 -12.52 -3.13
C VAL A 78 -12.43 -13.45 -3.02
N ARG A 79 -12.42 -14.58 -3.75
CA ARG A 79 -11.30 -15.55 -3.74
C ARG A 79 -10.00 -14.99 -4.31
N GLU A 80 -10.05 -14.27 -5.42
CA GLU A 80 -8.86 -13.63 -6.01
C GLU A 80 -8.33 -12.52 -5.09
N ARG A 81 -9.23 -11.81 -4.39
CA ARG A 81 -8.87 -10.80 -3.38
C ARG A 81 -8.16 -11.42 -2.19
N GLN A 82 -8.62 -12.59 -1.75
CA GLN A 82 -8.03 -13.31 -0.62
C GLN A 82 -6.64 -13.87 -0.96
N GLU A 83 -6.43 -14.35 -2.19
CA GLU A 83 -5.11 -14.75 -2.67
C GLU A 83 -4.15 -13.56 -2.80
N GLY A 84 -4.63 -12.44 -3.35
CA GLY A 84 -3.86 -11.19 -3.42
C GLY A 84 -3.48 -10.68 -2.03
N PHE A 85 -4.40 -10.73 -1.08
CA PHE A 85 -4.15 -10.40 0.32
C PHE A 85 -3.04 -11.28 0.92
N ASN A 86 -3.11 -12.61 0.72
CA ASN A 86 -2.10 -13.53 1.23
C ASN A 86 -0.71 -13.28 0.62
N VAL A 87 -0.63 -12.90 -0.65
CA VAL A 87 0.62 -12.53 -1.31
C VAL A 87 1.19 -11.25 -0.71
N VAL A 88 0.37 -10.21 -0.56
CA VAL A 88 0.76 -8.91 0.00
C VAL A 88 1.16 -9.05 1.47
N SER A 89 0.39 -9.77 2.28
CA SER A 89 0.71 -10.00 3.69
C SER A 89 2.03 -10.75 3.88
N ASN A 90 2.35 -11.72 3.01
CA ASN A 90 3.66 -12.38 3.01
C ASN A 90 4.82 -11.48 2.55
N LEU A 91 4.57 -10.55 1.63
CA LEU A 91 5.56 -9.58 1.16
C LEU A 91 5.84 -8.51 2.23
N PHE A 92 4.79 -7.98 2.86
CA PHE A 92 4.91 -6.97 3.93
C PHE A 92 5.38 -7.56 5.26
N GLY A 93 4.96 -8.78 5.62
CA GLY A 93 5.43 -9.48 6.82
C GLY A 93 6.91 -9.87 6.76
N ARG A 94 7.55 -9.81 5.59
CA ARG A 94 9.00 -9.93 5.42
C ARG A 94 9.74 -8.60 5.57
N LEU A 95 9.03 -7.48 5.47
CA LEU A 95 9.58 -6.13 5.61
C LEU A 95 9.45 -5.58 7.04
N THR A 96 8.58 -6.15 7.87
CA THR A 96 8.54 -5.91 9.32
C THR A 96 9.20 -7.07 10.06
N PRO A 97 10.21 -6.84 10.94
CA PRO A 97 10.60 -7.85 11.89
C PRO A 97 9.42 -8.07 12.85
N LEU A 98 8.79 -9.25 12.76
CA LEU A 98 7.81 -9.80 13.70
C LEU A 98 8.43 -10.05 15.10
N SER A 99 9.06 -9.05 15.70
CA SER A 99 9.63 -9.12 17.05
C SER A 99 9.07 -8.09 18.02
N THR A 100 8.10 -7.26 17.62
CA THR A 100 7.40 -6.38 18.56
C THR A 100 5.93 -6.29 18.21
N LEU A 101 5.12 -7.15 18.84
CA LEU A 101 3.79 -6.85 19.41
C LEU A 101 3.23 -8.15 20.00
N ASN A 102 3.75 -8.48 21.19
CA ASN A 102 2.95 -9.13 22.25
C ASN A 102 2.14 -8.05 22.95
#